data_AF-A0A3R7IH97-F1
#
_entry.id   AF-A0A3R7IH97-F1
#
_cell.length_a   1.000
_cell.length_b   1.000
_cell.length_c   1.000
_cell.angle_alpha   90.00
_cell.angle_beta   90.00
_cell.angle_gamma   90.00
#
_symmetry.space_group_name_H-M   'P 1'
#
loop_
_entity.id
_entity.type
_entity.pdbx_description
1 polymer ?
#
loop_
_entity_poly.entity_id
_entity_poly.type
_entity_poly.pdbx_seq_one_letter_code
_entity_poly.pdbx_strand_id
1 'polypeptide(L)'
;MCVAPDQRLKALEDLVYALKVMLENAKVVYWIDSGTLLGQYRARELVPWDYNADFGVTTRGMQYLRTTDKSKMEVPKGYELTVFNSSMYKIGDCSSAVPARFVDTKFGFYANLFEFQEFEG
;
A
#
# COMPACT_ATOMS: atom_id res chain seq x y z
N MET A 1 -3.86 -8.63 -18.68
CA MET A 1 -3.25 -9.95 -18.40
C MET A 1 -4.31 -10.79 -17.70
N CYS A 2 -4.56 -12.03 -18.14
CA CYS A 2 -5.51 -12.91 -17.47
C CYS A 2 -4.80 -13.66 -16.34
N VAL A 3 -5.16 -13.38 -15.08
CA VAL A 3 -4.61 -14.04 -13.89
C VAL A 3 -5.68 -14.99 -13.34
N ALA A 4 -5.31 -16.25 -13.09
CA ALA A 4 -6.24 -17.23 -12.52
C ALA A 4 -6.69 -16.78 -11.11
N PRO A 5 -7.90 -17.15 -10.63
CA PRO A 5 -8.41 -16.67 -9.35
C PRO A 5 -7.53 -16.98 -8.14
N ASP A 6 -6.93 -18.18 -8.09
CA ASP A 6 -5.99 -18.61 -7.06
C ASP A 6 -4.68 -17.80 -7.09
N GLN A 7 -4.15 -17.57 -8.30
CA GLN A 7 -2.97 -16.74 -8.52
C GLN A 7 -3.20 -15.28 -8.11
N ARG A 8 -4.43 -14.76 -8.32
CA ARG A 8 -4.82 -13.41 -7.91
C ARG A 8 -4.81 -13.25 -6.40
N LEU A 9 -5.52 -14.13 -5.69
CA LEU A 9 -5.58 -14.06 -4.23
C LEU A 9 -4.17 -14.15 -3.65
N LYS A 10 -3.36 -15.10 -4.15
CA LYS A 10 -1.98 -15.24 -3.69
C LYS A 10 -1.13 -14.01 -3.95
N ALA A 11 -1.23 -13.41 -5.14
CA ALA A 11 -0.49 -12.18 -5.46
C ALA A 11 -0.93 -10.99 -4.59
N LEU A 12 -2.22 -10.88 -4.26
CA LEU A 12 -2.72 -9.86 -3.34
C LEU A 12 -2.23 -10.09 -1.90
N GLU A 13 -2.21 -11.32 -1.42
CA GLU A 13 -1.63 -11.65 -0.10
C GLU A 13 -0.15 -11.28 -0.03
N ASP A 14 0.61 -11.63 -1.06
CA ASP A 14 2.04 -11.31 -1.14
C ASP A 14 2.28 -9.80 -1.20
N LEU A 15 1.44 -9.06 -1.94
CA LEU A 15 1.45 -7.59 -1.99
C LEU A 15 1.17 -6.96 -0.62
N VAL A 16 0.11 -7.41 0.06
CA VAL A 16 -0.27 -6.95 1.40
C VAL A 16 0.86 -7.22 2.40
N TYR A 17 1.47 -8.40 2.35
CA TYR A 17 2.56 -8.77 3.24
C TYR A 17 3.85 -7.98 2.95
N ALA A 18 4.19 -7.78 1.67
CA ALA A 18 5.34 -6.97 1.28
C ALA A 18 5.20 -5.51 1.75
N LEU A 19 4.01 -4.92 1.58
CA LEU A 19 3.73 -3.56 2.06
C LEU A 19 3.80 -3.49 3.58
N LYS A 20 3.18 -4.44 4.29
CA LYS A 20 3.23 -4.56 5.75
C LYS A 20 4.66 -4.51 6.27
N VAL A 21 5.53 -5.38 5.76
CA VAL A 21 6.94 -5.48 6.17
C VAL A 21 7.69 -4.17 5.88
N MET A 22 7.45 -3.56 4.71
CA MET A 22 8.07 -2.28 4.36
C MET A 22 7.70 -1.17 5.35
N LEU A 23 6.41 -1.03 5.69
CA LEU A 23 5.93 -0.02 6.63
C LEU A 23 6.42 -0.27 8.06
N GLU A 24 6.47 -1.53 8.51
CA GLU A 24 7.01 -1.92 9.82
C GLU A 24 8.50 -1.58 9.95
N ASN A 25 9.30 -1.91 8.92
CA ASN A 25 10.73 -1.58 8.90
C ASN A 25 10.97 -0.07 8.89
N ALA A 26 10.11 0.68 8.19
CA ALA A 26 10.12 2.14 8.16
C ALA A 26 9.56 2.79 9.45
N LYS A 27 9.02 1.99 10.38
CA LYS A 27 8.32 2.47 11.59
C LYS A 27 7.18 3.45 11.27
N VAL A 28 6.51 3.24 10.15
CA VAL A 28 5.31 3.99 9.75
C VAL A 28 4.12 3.37 10.47
N VAL A 29 3.29 4.18 11.12
CA VAL A 29 2.03 3.72 11.70
C VAL A 29 1.02 3.52 10.58
N TYR A 30 0.44 2.32 10.50
CA TYR A 30 -0.48 1.93 9.45
C TYR A 30 -1.59 1.01 9.98
N TRP A 31 -2.65 0.84 9.19
CA TRP A 31 -3.68 -0.17 9.35
C TRP A 31 -4.20 -0.60 7.97
N ILE A 32 -4.82 -1.78 7.90
CA ILE A 32 -5.62 -2.18 6.73
C ILE A 32 -6.96 -1.43 6.74
N ASP A 33 -7.46 -1.05 5.58
CA ASP A 33 -8.64 -0.18 5.45
C ASP A 33 -9.66 -0.76 4.43
N SER A 34 -10.85 -0.16 4.39
CA SER A 34 -11.85 -0.33 3.34
C SER A 34 -12.15 -1.80 2.98
N GLY A 35 -12.04 -2.20 1.71
CA GLY A 35 -12.32 -3.57 1.26
C GLY A 35 -11.37 -4.60 1.87
N THR A 36 -10.11 -4.21 2.12
CA THR A 36 -9.11 -5.07 2.75
C THR A 36 -9.48 -5.38 4.20
N LEU A 37 -9.86 -4.35 4.97
CA LEU A 37 -10.35 -4.52 6.33
C LEU A 37 -11.65 -5.32 6.38
N LEU A 38 -12.59 -5.06 5.46
CA LEU A 38 -13.85 -5.78 5.38
C LEU A 38 -13.66 -7.27 5.14
N GLY A 39 -12.79 -7.66 4.20
CA GLY A 39 -12.46 -9.07 3.94
C GLY A 39 -11.92 -9.75 5.20
N GLN A 40 -10.93 -9.12 5.84
CA GLN A 40 -10.29 -9.63 7.04
C GLN A 40 -11.28 -9.75 8.21
N TYR A 41 -12.20 -8.81 8.38
CA TYR A 41 -13.23 -8.86 9.40
C TYR A 41 -14.28 -9.96 9.12
N ARG A 42 -14.76 -10.03 7.88
CA ARG A 42 -15.89 -10.89 7.49
C ARG A 42 -15.50 -12.36 7.41
N ALA A 43 -14.34 -12.67 6.86
CA ALA A 43 -13.96 -14.03 6.49
C ALA A 43 -12.52 -14.40 6.83
N ARG A 44 -11.76 -13.53 7.53
CA ARG A 44 -10.34 -13.73 7.87
C ARG A 44 -9.46 -13.96 6.62
N GLU A 45 -9.86 -13.39 5.50
CA GLU A 45 -9.21 -13.51 4.19
C GLU A 45 -9.29 -12.19 3.43
N LEU A 46 -8.52 -12.05 2.36
CA LEU A 46 -8.76 -10.98 1.38
C LEU A 46 -9.97 -11.35 0.51
N VAL A 47 -10.69 -10.36 0.00
CA VAL A 47 -11.85 -10.61 -0.87
C VAL A 47 -11.35 -11.22 -2.19
N PRO A 48 -11.78 -12.45 -2.56
CA PRO A 48 -11.14 -13.20 -3.66
C PRO A 48 -11.23 -12.55 -5.05
N TRP A 49 -12.20 -11.66 -5.26
CA TRP A 49 -12.41 -10.98 -6.53
C TRP A 49 -11.85 -9.55 -6.56
N ASP A 50 -11.31 -9.03 -5.46
CA ASP A 50 -10.66 -7.72 -5.43
C ASP A 50 -9.42 -7.71 -6.33
N TYR A 51 -9.01 -6.52 -6.77
CA TYR A 51 -7.83 -6.29 -7.60
C TYR A 51 -6.84 -5.32 -6.94
N ASN A 52 -7.16 -4.85 -5.73
CA ASN A 52 -6.32 -3.96 -4.96
C ASN A 52 -6.45 -4.27 -3.47
N ALA A 53 -5.52 -3.70 -2.71
CA ALA A 53 -5.64 -3.57 -1.26
C ALA A 53 -5.69 -2.08 -0.87
N ASP A 54 -6.09 -1.80 0.36
CA ASP A 54 -6.25 -0.46 0.89
C ASP A 54 -5.70 -0.40 2.32
N PHE A 55 -4.89 0.63 2.57
CA PHE A 55 -4.22 0.88 3.84
C PHE A 55 -4.41 2.33 4.24
N GLY A 56 -4.56 2.57 5.53
CA GLY A 56 -4.42 3.91 6.11
C GLY A 56 -3.04 4.08 6.73
N VAL A 57 -2.50 5.29 6.61
CA VAL A 57 -1.31 5.73 7.34
C VAL A 57 -1.56 7.10 7.95
N THR A 58 -0.83 7.42 9.02
CA THR A 58 -0.91 8.75 9.63
C THR A 58 -0.29 9.82 8.73
N THR A 59 -0.68 11.08 8.87
CA THR A 59 -0.04 12.24 8.21
C THR A 59 1.48 12.23 8.42
N ARG A 60 1.93 11.93 9.64
CA ARG A 60 3.36 11.79 9.94
C ARG A 60 4.01 10.67 9.10
N GLY A 61 3.35 9.52 9.00
CA GLY A 61 3.78 8.41 8.17
C GLY A 61 3.85 8.77 6.68
N MET A 62 2.82 9.43 6.16
CA MET A 62 2.79 9.86 4.77
C MET A 62 3.89 10.90 4.46
N GLN A 63 4.13 11.86 5.36
CA GLN A 63 5.23 12.80 5.22
C GLN A 63 6.60 12.11 5.21
N TYR A 64 6.77 11.07 6.03
CA TYR A 64 7.96 10.23 5.98
C TYR A 64 8.11 9.58 4.60
N LEU A 65 7.04 8.99 4.05
CA LEU A 65 7.06 8.39 2.70
C LEU A 65 7.37 9.41 1.59
N ARG A 66 6.89 10.66 1.71
CA ARG A 66 7.17 11.73 0.72
C ARG A 66 8.64 12.16 0.70
N THR A 67 9.32 12.10 1.83
CA THR A 67 10.64 12.74 2.03
C THR A 67 11.80 11.75 2.20
N THR A 68 11.51 10.48 2.49
CA THR A 68 12.54 9.47 2.76
C THR A 68 13.18 8.97 1.49
N ASP A 69 14.51 9.10 1.43
CA ASP A 69 15.34 8.57 0.36
C ASP A 69 15.39 7.03 0.38
N LYS A 70 15.61 6.44 -0.80
CA LYS A 70 15.69 4.99 -1.04
C LYS A 70 16.83 4.31 -0.26
N SER A 71 17.83 5.05 0.18
CA SER A 71 18.90 4.53 1.05
C SER A 71 18.44 4.21 2.48
N LYS A 72 17.33 4.80 2.95
CA LYS A 72 16.79 4.61 4.30
C LYS A 72 15.56 3.72 4.35
N MET A 73 14.87 3.59 3.21
CA MET A 73 13.71 2.73 3.07
C MET A 73 13.78 2.06 1.71
N GLU A 74 14.07 0.76 1.71
CA GLU A 74 14.11 -0.03 0.50
C GLU A 74 12.71 -0.54 0.16
N VAL A 75 12.27 -0.26 -1.07
CA VAL A 75 11.08 -0.88 -1.65
C VAL A 75 11.46 -2.31 -2.05
N PRO A 76 10.73 -3.36 -1.60
CA PRO A 76 11.05 -4.74 -1.93
C PRO A 76 11.15 -4.97 -3.44
N LYS A 77 12.10 -5.82 -3.86
CA LYS A 77 12.29 -6.14 -5.29
C LYS A 77 11.01 -6.73 -5.88
N GLY A 78 10.63 -6.26 -7.07
CA GLY A 78 9.38 -6.65 -7.73
C GLY A 78 8.21 -5.73 -7.41
N TYR A 79 8.40 -4.75 -6.52
CA TYR A 79 7.40 -3.74 -6.20
C TYR A 79 7.91 -2.33 -6.51
N GLU A 80 6.99 -1.40 -6.73
CA GLU A 80 7.24 0.03 -6.89
C GLU A 80 6.35 0.82 -5.92
N LEU A 81 6.93 1.83 -5.27
CA LEU A 81 6.18 2.81 -4.49
C LEU A 81 6.09 4.11 -5.31
N THR A 82 4.87 4.57 -5.53
CA THR A 82 4.59 5.89 -6.09
C THR A 82 3.95 6.76 -5.02
N VAL A 83 4.30 8.04 -5.00
CA VAL A 83 3.88 8.98 -3.95
C VAL A 83 3.61 10.33 -4.58
N PHE A 84 2.40 10.86 -4.38
CA PHE A 84 2.03 12.22 -4.73
C PHE A 84 2.94 13.21 -4.01
N ASN A 85 3.22 14.38 -4.60
CA ASN A 85 3.99 15.45 -3.96
C ASN A 85 5.28 14.99 -3.22
N SER A 86 6.05 14.09 -3.85
CA SER A 86 7.35 13.61 -3.37
C SER A 86 8.45 14.03 -4.33
N SER A 87 9.61 14.41 -3.78
CA SER A 87 10.83 14.60 -4.57
C SER A 87 11.62 13.31 -4.79
N MET A 88 11.29 12.23 -4.06
CA MET A 88 12.03 10.96 -4.03
C MET A 88 11.36 9.87 -4.87
N TYR A 89 10.04 9.90 -4.97
CA TYR A 89 9.23 8.90 -5.68
C TYR A 89 8.47 9.55 -6.84
N LYS A 90 8.20 8.75 -7.87
CA LYS A 90 7.33 9.18 -8.97
C LYS A 90 5.91 9.35 -8.46
N ILE A 91 5.17 10.28 -9.07
CA ILE A 91 3.75 10.49 -8.78
C ILE A 91 2.88 9.30 -9.18
N GLY A 92 3.16 8.66 -10.33
CA GLY A 92 2.29 7.61 -10.87
C GLY A 92 0.86 8.10 -11.05
N ASP A 93 -0.12 7.26 -10.69
CA ASP A 93 -1.55 7.60 -10.68
C ASP A 93 -2.02 8.20 -9.34
N CYS A 94 -1.09 8.61 -8.46
CA CYS A 94 -1.43 9.16 -7.16
C CYS A 94 -2.00 10.58 -7.28
N SER A 95 -2.85 10.96 -6.33
CA SER A 95 -3.50 12.26 -6.25
C SER A 95 -3.59 12.73 -4.79
N SER A 96 -4.22 13.87 -4.53
CA SER A 96 -4.55 14.30 -3.16
C SER A 96 -5.47 13.31 -2.43
N ALA A 97 -6.33 12.57 -3.15
CA ALA A 97 -7.24 11.60 -2.56
C ALA A 97 -6.57 10.23 -2.28
N VAL A 98 -5.60 9.85 -3.12
CA VAL A 98 -4.79 8.63 -2.95
C VAL A 98 -3.31 9.02 -3.03
N PRO A 99 -2.71 9.43 -1.91
CA PRO A 99 -1.40 10.06 -1.90
C PRO A 99 -0.22 9.11 -2.11
N ALA A 100 -0.37 7.81 -1.88
CA ALA A 100 0.64 6.84 -2.26
C ALA A 100 0.03 5.53 -2.74
N ARG A 101 0.77 4.81 -3.58
CA ARG A 101 0.40 3.51 -4.10
C ARG A 101 1.61 2.59 -4.18
N PHE A 102 1.47 1.40 -3.63
CA PHE A 102 2.45 0.32 -3.68
C PHE A 102 2.00 -0.72 -4.72
N VAL A 103 2.81 -0.97 -5.74
CA VAL A 103 2.41 -1.71 -6.95
C VAL A 103 3.29 -2.94 -7.11
N ASP A 104 2.68 -4.10 -7.32
CA ASP A 104 3.36 -5.29 -7.85
C ASP A 104 3.63 -5.10 -9.34
N THR A 105 4.92 -5.07 -9.70
CA THR A 105 5.36 -4.84 -11.09
C THR A 105 5.14 -6.04 -12.01
N LYS A 106 4.87 -7.23 -11.46
CA LYS A 106 4.66 -8.46 -12.23
C LYS A 106 3.24 -8.56 -12.75
N PHE A 107 2.24 -8.37 -11.89
CA PHE A 107 0.83 -8.56 -12.25
C PHE A 107 0.03 -7.25 -12.31
N GLY A 108 0.58 -6.15 -11.77
CA GLY A 108 -0.09 -4.84 -11.74
C GLY A 108 -1.10 -4.67 -10.60
N PHE A 109 -1.19 -5.62 -9.67
CA PHE A 109 -1.96 -5.44 -8.43
C PHE A 109 -1.34 -4.32 -7.59
N TYR A 110 -2.15 -3.61 -6.83
CA TYR A 110 -1.68 -2.47 -6.08
C TYR A 110 -2.40 -2.28 -4.75
N ALA A 111 -1.73 -1.63 -3.81
CA ALA A 111 -2.28 -1.21 -2.54
C ALA A 111 -2.30 0.32 -2.50
N ASN A 112 -3.47 0.91 -2.25
CA ASN A 112 -3.59 2.34 -2.01
C ASN A 112 -3.23 2.64 -0.55
N LEU A 113 -2.53 3.75 -0.33
CA LEU A 113 -2.26 4.29 1.00
C LEU A 113 -2.97 5.64 1.14
N PHE A 114 -3.93 5.68 2.06
CA PHE A 114 -4.69 6.88 2.42
C PHE A 114 -4.03 7.60 3.59
N GLU A 115 -3.97 8.93 3.51
CA GLU A 115 -3.42 9.77 4.57
C GLU A 115 -4.52 10.18 5.54
N PHE A 116 -4.32 9.90 6.82
CA PHE A 116 -5.23 10.27 7.89
C PHE A 116 -4.55 11.20 8.89
N GLN A 117 -5.21 12.32 9.17
CA GLN A 117 -4.78 13.23 10.21
C GLN A 117 -5.29 12.74 11.57
N GLU A 118 -4.40 12.69 12.54
CA GLU A 118 -4.76 12.42 13.93
C GLU A 118 -5.60 13.59 14.46
N PHE A 119 -6.74 13.29 15.07
CA PHE A 119 -7.57 14.30 15.72
C PHE A 119 -7.01 14.54 17.12
N GLU A 120 -6.47 15.74 17.35
CA GLU A 120 -6.21 16.25 18.70
C GLU A 120 -7.54 16.82 19.22
N GLY A 121 -8.19 16.07 20.12
CA GLY A 121 -9.45 16.46 20.76
C GLY A 121 -9.29 17.46 21.89
#